data_AF-A0A1J5S6T2-F1
#
_entry.id   AF-A0A1J5S6T2-F1
#
_cell.length_a   1.000
_cell.length_b   1.000
_cell.length_c   1.000
_cell.angle_alpha   90.00
_cell.angle_beta   90.00
_cell.angle_gamma   90.00
#
_symmetry.space_group_name_H-M   'P 1'
#
loop_
_entity.id
_entity.type
_entity.pdbx_description
1 polymer ?
#
loop_
_entity_poly.entity_id
_entity_poly.type
_entity_poly.pdbx_seq_one_letter_code
_entity_poly.pdbx_strand_id
1 'polypeptide(L)'
;MGTNRAMVLLCLLAAALPAAAFDLGSIDWQKAVDTVQKVQKANTDIDEPQEIALGEGIASNLLGAAPLLDNPAAQQYVNRVGRWLALQTERPDLPWQFGVLDDNDVNAFAAPGGYVFITKGLLAQMNSEAELAGVLAHEISHVLRKHHLQAIKKGARTELLSDLANEALKGKGANPALNKLVSAGTEVYARGLDKSDEFEADRMGVVIAARGGYDPYGLPAVLQTLQSINPSDSSVALMFKTHPALADRLSLLDKEMTGQFGKFDNQPDLAPRFFQALGAGKK
;
A
#
# COMPACT_ATOMS: atom_id res chain seq x y z
N MET A 1 11.18 -55.54 -36.17
CA MET A 1 11.05 -55.84 -34.73
C MET A 1 11.85 -54.78 -33.98
N GLY A 2 11.35 -53.92 -33.10
CA GLY A 2 10.04 -53.60 -32.55
C GLY A 2 10.26 -52.38 -31.64
N THR A 3 9.39 -51.37 -31.76
CA THR A 3 9.36 -50.12 -30.99
C THR A 3 8.71 -50.31 -29.61
N ASN A 4 9.12 -49.57 -28.59
CA ASN A 4 8.32 -49.23 -27.39
C ASN A 4 8.68 -47.79 -26.99
N ARG A 5 7.89 -46.73 -27.24
CA ARG A 5 6.61 -46.31 -26.64
C ARG A 5 6.65 -46.19 -25.11
N ALA A 6 6.73 -44.94 -24.63
CA ALA A 6 6.17 -44.52 -23.36
C ALA A 6 5.48 -43.15 -23.57
N MET A 7 4.16 -43.22 -23.62
CA MET A 7 3.19 -42.14 -23.70
C MET A 7 2.42 -42.23 -22.39
N VAL A 8 2.42 -41.18 -21.56
CA VAL A 8 1.61 -41.14 -20.33
C VAL A 8 0.83 -39.83 -20.26
N LEU A 9 -0.44 -40.01 -20.59
CA LEU A 9 -1.67 -39.42 -20.05
C LEU A 9 -1.78 -37.90 -19.85
N LEU A 10 -2.51 -37.29 -20.77
CA LEU A 10 -3.38 -36.14 -20.54
C LEU A 10 -4.81 -36.68 -20.37
N CYS A 11 -5.40 -36.58 -19.17
CA CYS A 11 -6.81 -36.86 -18.89
C CYS A 11 -7.48 -35.56 -18.46
N LEU A 12 -8.34 -34.98 -19.31
CA LEU A 12 -9.81 -35.12 -19.29
C LEU A 12 -10.50 -34.15 -18.32
N LEU A 13 -10.97 -33.03 -18.87
CA LEU A 13 -12.18 -32.35 -18.43
C LEU A 13 -13.03 -32.07 -19.67
N ALA A 14 -13.78 -33.10 -20.07
CA ALA A 14 -14.83 -33.00 -21.08
C ALA A 14 -16.16 -32.88 -20.35
N ALA A 15 -16.77 -31.70 -20.41
CA ALA A 15 -18.18 -31.51 -20.10
C ALA A 15 -18.83 -30.75 -21.27
N ALA A 16 -19.53 -31.53 -22.10
CA ALA A 16 -20.61 -31.18 -23.03
C ALA A 16 -20.58 -29.82 -23.76
N LEU A 17 -20.06 -29.82 -25.00
CA LEU A 17 -20.46 -28.87 -26.05
C LEU A 17 -20.67 -29.65 -27.37
N PRO A 18 -21.60 -29.21 -28.24
CA PRO A 18 -21.96 -29.92 -29.47
C PRO A 18 -20.76 -30.02 -30.41
N ALA A 19 -20.69 -31.12 -31.16
CA ALA A 19 -19.64 -31.45 -32.12
C ALA A 19 -19.60 -30.44 -33.30
N ALA A 20 -19.09 -29.24 -33.06
CA ALA A 20 -18.42 -28.46 -34.07
C ALA A 20 -16.96 -28.91 -34.06
N ALA A 21 -16.47 -29.40 -35.19
CA ALA A 21 -15.09 -29.83 -35.37
C ALA A 21 -14.14 -28.73 -34.88
N PHE A 22 -13.47 -28.97 -33.75
CA PHE A 22 -12.32 -28.19 -33.34
C PHE A 22 -11.20 -28.54 -34.32
N ASP A 23 -10.98 -27.66 -35.29
CA ASP A 23 -9.82 -27.70 -36.18
C ASP A 23 -8.55 -27.45 -35.36
N LEU A 24 -7.93 -28.52 -34.89
CA LEU A 24 -6.65 -28.51 -34.17
C LEU A 24 -5.45 -28.14 -35.08
N GLY A 25 -5.68 -27.91 -36.38
CA GLY A 25 -4.65 -27.58 -37.37
C GLY A 25 -4.35 -26.08 -37.52
N SER A 26 -5.20 -25.19 -37.01
CA SER A 26 -5.06 -23.73 -37.16
C SER A 26 -4.59 -23.01 -35.89
N ILE A 27 -4.26 -23.76 -34.83
CA ILE A 27 -3.65 -23.18 -33.62
C ILE A 27 -2.17 -22.91 -33.90
N ASP A 28 -1.85 -21.62 -34.06
CA ASP A 28 -0.48 -21.13 -34.05
C ASP A 28 0.10 -21.38 -32.65
N TRP A 29 0.74 -22.54 -32.49
CA TRP A 29 1.32 -23.00 -31.23
C TRP A 29 2.34 -22.02 -30.67
N GLN A 30 2.98 -21.22 -31.52
CA GLN A 30 3.92 -20.20 -31.12
C GLN A 30 3.17 -19.01 -30.50
N LYS A 31 2.08 -18.54 -31.12
CA LYS A 31 1.19 -17.55 -30.49
C LYS A 31 0.50 -18.06 -29.23
N ALA A 32 0.13 -19.33 -29.17
CA ALA A 32 -0.48 -19.93 -27.98
C ALA A 32 0.52 -20.01 -26.82
N VAL A 33 1.76 -20.43 -27.09
CA VAL A 33 2.86 -20.42 -26.12
C VAL A 33 3.23 -18.99 -25.73
N ASP A 34 3.32 -18.05 -26.67
CA ASP A 34 3.59 -16.65 -26.39
C ASP A 34 2.47 -16.00 -25.56
N THR A 35 1.21 -16.40 -25.79
CA THR A 35 0.05 -15.93 -25.00
C THR A 35 0.11 -16.52 -23.60
N VAL A 36 0.39 -17.81 -23.45
CA VAL A 36 0.56 -18.46 -22.14
C VAL A 36 1.76 -17.88 -21.38
N GLN A 37 2.88 -17.61 -22.06
CA GLN A 37 4.06 -16.98 -21.49
C GLN A 37 3.82 -15.51 -21.14
N LYS A 38 3.08 -14.75 -21.96
CA LYS A 38 2.66 -13.37 -21.65
C LYS A 38 1.68 -13.34 -20.48
N VAL A 39 0.76 -14.30 -20.40
CA VAL A 39 -0.17 -14.45 -19.26
C VAL A 39 0.60 -14.85 -17.99
N GLN A 40 1.58 -15.77 -18.07
CA GLN A 40 2.46 -16.10 -16.95
C GLN A 40 3.38 -14.95 -16.54
N LYS A 41 3.88 -14.16 -17.50
CA LYS A 41 4.73 -12.98 -17.25
C LYS A 41 3.95 -11.77 -16.72
N ALA A 42 2.68 -11.64 -17.10
CA ALA A 42 1.75 -10.67 -16.51
C ALA A 42 1.37 -11.06 -15.07
N ASN A 43 1.38 -12.36 -14.76
CA ASN A 43 1.11 -12.93 -13.44
C ASN A 43 2.37 -13.22 -12.61
N THR A 44 3.57 -12.80 -13.03
CA THR A 44 4.74 -12.95 -12.16
C THR A 44 4.60 -11.94 -11.03
N ASP A 45 4.36 -12.46 -9.83
CA ASP A 45 4.33 -11.62 -8.65
C ASP A 45 5.71 -11.00 -8.45
N ILE A 46 5.71 -9.68 -8.25
CA ILE A 46 6.90 -8.94 -7.86
C ILE A 46 7.30 -9.52 -6.50
N ASP A 47 8.47 -10.15 -6.47
CA ASP A 47 9.01 -10.74 -5.25
C ASP A 47 9.41 -9.66 -4.24
N GLU A 48 9.67 -10.06 -3.00
CA GLU A 48 9.96 -9.08 -1.94
C GLU A 48 11.19 -8.19 -2.22
N PRO A 49 12.33 -8.73 -2.71
CA PRO A 49 13.46 -7.88 -3.12
C PRO A 49 13.10 -6.85 -4.20
N GLN A 50 12.32 -7.24 -5.21
CA GLN A 50 11.86 -6.32 -6.24
C GLN A 50 10.86 -5.29 -5.69
N GLU A 51 9.98 -5.70 -4.77
CA GLU A 51 9.04 -4.82 -4.07
C GLU A 51 9.78 -3.74 -3.28
N ILE A 52 10.84 -4.12 -2.56
CA ILE A 52 11.70 -3.20 -1.80
C ILE A 52 12.42 -2.23 -2.74
N ALA A 53 13.02 -2.71 -3.83
CA ALA A 53 13.72 -1.86 -4.79
C ALA A 53 12.80 -0.86 -5.51
N LEU A 54 11.58 -1.30 -5.86
CA LEU A 54 10.56 -0.41 -6.41
C LEU A 54 10.13 0.65 -5.38
N GLY A 55 9.91 0.22 -4.13
CA GLY A 55 9.61 1.06 -2.99
C GLY A 55 10.63 2.16 -2.77
N GLU A 56 11.91 1.80 -2.74
CA GLU A 56 13.03 2.70 -2.57
C GLU A 56 13.07 3.78 -3.67
N GLY A 57 12.83 3.38 -4.93
CA GLY A 57 12.76 4.33 -6.05
C GLY A 57 11.59 5.30 -5.93
N ILE A 58 10.40 4.81 -5.58
CA ILE A 58 9.20 5.66 -5.36
C ILE A 58 9.42 6.60 -4.17
N ALA A 59 9.92 6.09 -3.05
CA ALA A 59 10.25 6.88 -1.87
C ALA A 59 11.28 7.97 -2.18
N SER A 60 12.30 7.65 -2.98
CA SER A 60 13.31 8.64 -3.42
C SER A 60 12.70 9.77 -4.24
N ASN A 61 11.75 9.47 -5.14
CA ASN A 61 11.03 10.49 -5.89
C ASN A 61 10.17 11.37 -4.98
N LEU A 62 9.45 10.77 -4.02
CA LEU A 62 8.63 11.50 -3.05
C LEU A 62 9.51 12.44 -2.20
N LEU A 63 10.65 11.96 -1.71
CA LEU A 63 11.61 12.76 -0.94
C LEU A 63 12.29 13.86 -1.77
N GLY A 64 12.39 13.68 -3.09
CA GLY A 64 12.85 14.71 -4.01
C GLY A 64 11.82 15.83 -4.23
N ALA A 65 10.52 15.52 -4.07
CA ALA A 65 9.44 16.50 -4.18
C ALA A 65 9.15 17.22 -2.85
N ALA A 66 9.16 16.47 -1.74
CA ALA A 66 8.97 16.98 -0.39
C ALA A 66 10.08 16.41 0.52
N PRO A 67 11.05 17.24 0.97
CA PRO A 67 12.14 16.75 1.81
C PRO A 67 11.63 16.35 3.20
N LEU A 68 12.46 15.62 3.95
CA LEU A 68 12.18 15.34 5.36
C LEU A 68 12.17 16.63 6.19
N LEU A 69 11.25 16.70 7.15
CA LEU A 69 11.24 17.74 8.18
C LEU A 69 12.55 17.72 8.97
N ASP A 70 13.20 18.88 9.07
CA ASP A 70 14.40 19.10 9.89
C ASP A 70 14.06 19.15 11.39
N ASN A 71 13.62 18.00 11.91
CA ASN A 71 13.31 17.81 13.32
C ASN A 71 13.64 16.36 13.72
N PRO A 72 14.87 16.10 14.23
CA PRO A 72 15.29 14.76 14.59
C PRO A 72 14.39 14.08 15.64
N ALA A 73 13.79 14.83 16.56
CA ALA A 73 12.91 14.29 17.59
C ALA A 73 11.60 13.77 16.97
N ALA A 74 10.97 14.55 16.08
CA ALA A 74 9.78 14.14 15.36
C ALA A 74 10.05 12.92 14.47
N GLN A 75 11.19 12.90 13.75
CA GLN A 75 11.58 11.76 12.92
C GLN A 75 11.74 10.48 13.77
N GLN A 76 12.50 10.55 14.86
CA GLN A 76 12.71 9.39 15.75
C GLN A 76 11.40 8.89 16.37
N TYR A 77 10.51 9.81 16.72
CA TYR A 77 9.24 9.48 17.34
C TYR A 77 8.30 8.77 16.36
N VAL A 78 8.05 9.34 15.18
CA VAL A 78 7.20 8.72 14.15
C VAL A 78 7.77 7.37 13.71
N ASN A 79 9.09 7.27 13.55
CA ASN A 79 9.76 6.01 13.23
C ASN A 79 9.58 4.96 14.33
N ARG A 80 9.63 5.34 15.61
CA ARG A 80 9.37 4.45 16.74
C ARG A 80 7.93 3.91 16.75
N VAL A 81 6.94 4.80 16.59
CA VAL A 81 5.52 4.42 16.57
C VAL A 81 5.23 3.49 15.39
N GLY A 82 5.67 3.87 14.19
CA GLY A 82 5.47 3.07 12.99
C GLY A 82 6.11 1.68 13.08
N ARG A 83 7.38 1.60 13.53
CA ARG A 83 8.05 0.30 13.69
C ARG A 83 7.38 -0.57 14.75
N TRP A 84 6.87 0.02 15.83
CA TRP A 84 6.12 -0.72 16.84
C TRP A 84 4.85 -1.35 16.26
N LEU A 85 4.11 -0.61 15.42
CA LEU A 85 2.93 -1.12 14.72
C LEU A 85 3.30 -2.22 13.72
N ALA A 86 4.37 -2.03 12.95
CA ALA A 86 4.86 -3.02 11.97
C ALA A 86 5.19 -4.38 12.63
N LEU A 87 5.72 -4.38 13.86
CA LEU A 87 5.96 -5.61 14.64
C LEU A 87 4.68 -6.38 14.97
N GLN A 88 3.49 -5.77 14.86
CA GLN A 88 2.20 -6.41 15.12
C GLN A 88 1.59 -7.06 13.86
N THR A 89 2.31 -7.04 12.74
CA THR A 89 1.82 -7.50 11.42
C THR A 89 2.43 -8.84 11.02
N GLU A 90 1.98 -9.38 9.90
CA GLU A 90 2.50 -10.59 9.27
C GLU A 90 3.80 -10.37 8.46
N ARG A 91 4.25 -9.11 8.29
CA ARG A 91 5.52 -8.77 7.62
C ARG A 91 6.40 -7.87 8.50
N PRO A 92 6.79 -8.30 9.72
CA PRO A 92 7.60 -7.48 10.62
C PRO A 92 9.04 -7.26 10.11
N ASP A 93 9.53 -8.16 9.25
CA ASP A 93 10.92 -8.19 8.78
C ASP A 93 11.19 -7.33 7.53
N LEU A 94 10.16 -6.68 6.96
CA LEU A 94 10.37 -5.67 5.92
C LEU A 94 11.27 -4.54 6.46
N PRO A 95 12.04 -3.85 5.60
CA PRO A 95 12.87 -2.72 6.00
C PRO A 95 12.03 -1.47 6.24
N TRP A 96 11.11 -1.54 7.22
CA TRP A 96 10.16 -0.48 7.52
C TRP A 96 10.86 0.83 7.85
N GLN A 97 10.49 1.90 7.15
CA GLN A 97 10.98 3.25 7.35
C GLN A 97 9.81 4.20 7.41
N PHE A 98 9.76 5.01 8.47
CA PHE A 98 8.77 6.05 8.62
C PHE A 98 9.45 7.41 8.71
N GLY A 99 8.85 8.41 8.07
CA GLY A 99 9.40 9.77 8.07
C GLY A 99 8.31 10.84 8.08
N VAL A 100 8.68 12.02 8.59
CA VAL A 100 7.86 13.23 8.50
C VAL A 100 8.36 14.08 7.34
N LEU A 101 7.46 14.44 6.42
CA LEU A 101 7.76 15.34 5.30
C LEU A 101 7.56 16.80 5.71
N ASP A 102 8.44 17.68 5.23
CA ASP A 102 8.34 19.13 5.39
C ASP A 102 7.30 19.74 4.44
N ASP A 103 6.06 19.27 4.56
CA ASP A 103 4.95 19.64 3.70
C ASP A 103 3.73 20.08 4.54
N ASN A 104 3.16 21.23 4.20
CA ASN A 104 1.98 21.78 4.88
C ASN A 104 0.68 21.14 4.40
N ASP A 105 0.69 20.42 3.27
CA ASP A 105 -0.46 19.65 2.84
C ASP A 105 -0.78 18.59 3.89
N VAL A 106 -2.05 18.26 4.04
CA VAL A 106 -2.56 17.27 4.98
C VAL A 106 -2.57 15.93 4.26
N ASN A 107 -1.53 15.10 4.44
CA ASN A 107 -1.48 13.78 3.81
C ASN A 107 -0.58 12.75 4.51
N ALA A 108 -0.74 11.50 4.13
CA ALA A 108 0.18 10.40 4.41
C ALA A 108 0.31 9.51 3.16
N PHE A 109 1.42 8.78 3.05
CA PHE A 109 1.69 7.93 1.91
C PHE A 109 2.47 6.69 2.33
N ALA A 110 2.10 5.54 1.78
CA ALA A 110 2.89 4.32 1.83
C ALA A 110 3.49 4.01 0.46
N ALA A 111 4.74 3.57 0.39
CA ALA A 111 5.34 2.95 -0.79
C ALA A 111 5.61 1.46 -0.55
N PRO A 112 5.64 0.63 -1.62
CA PRO A 112 5.95 -0.79 -1.50
C PRO A 112 7.24 -1.06 -0.70
N GLY A 113 7.36 -2.23 -0.07
CA GLY A 113 8.59 -2.57 0.65
C GLY A 113 8.80 -1.88 2.01
N GLY A 114 7.81 -1.12 2.50
CA GLY A 114 7.78 -0.67 3.89
C GLY A 114 8.15 0.79 4.14
N TYR A 115 8.08 1.66 3.12
CA TYR A 115 8.29 3.10 3.31
C TYR A 115 6.95 3.78 3.59
N VAL A 116 6.87 4.56 4.66
CA VAL A 116 5.66 5.30 5.04
C VAL A 116 6.03 6.73 5.41
N PHE A 117 5.30 7.70 4.89
CA PHE A 117 5.55 9.10 5.15
C PHE A 117 4.28 9.78 5.61
N ILE A 118 4.41 10.71 6.55
CA ILE A 118 3.34 11.60 7.01
C ILE A 118 3.80 13.04 6.85
N THR A 119 2.93 13.92 6.38
CA THR A 119 3.28 15.35 6.27
C THR A 119 3.20 16.03 7.64
N LYS A 120 4.00 17.08 7.86
CA LYS A 120 3.83 17.92 9.06
C LYS A 120 2.43 18.57 9.11
N GLY A 121 1.80 18.82 7.95
CA GLY A 121 0.44 19.34 7.85
C GLY A 121 -0.60 18.40 8.47
N LEU A 122 -0.55 17.10 8.16
CA LEU A 122 -1.45 16.11 8.77
C LEU A 122 -1.12 15.89 10.24
N LEU A 123 0.17 15.81 10.59
CA LEU A 123 0.61 15.64 11.96
C LEU A 123 0.11 16.78 12.88
N ALA A 124 -0.03 17.99 12.34
CA ALA A 124 -0.56 19.16 13.05
C ALA A 124 -2.09 19.12 13.30
N GLN A 125 -2.83 18.25 12.60
CA GLN A 125 -4.27 18.05 12.82
C GLN A 125 -4.57 17.04 13.95
N MET A 126 -3.56 16.29 14.39
CA MET A 126 -3.74 15.20 15.35
C MET A 126 -3.64 15.69 16.80
N ASN A 127 -4.40 15.06 17.69
CA ASN A 127 -4.44 15.40 19.11
C ASN A 127 -3.84 14.32 20.03
N SER A 128 -3.46 13.17 19.46
CA SER A 128 -3.01 12.02 20.23
C SER A 128 -2.06 11.12 19.45
N GLU A 129 -1.33 10.24 20.16
CA GLU A 129 -0.53 9.24 19.49
C GLU A 129 -1.40 8.11 18.92
N ALA A 130 -2.56 7.82 19.51
CA ALA A 130 -3.50 6.87 18.93
C ALA A 130 -4.00 7.31 17.55
N GLU A 131 -4.23 8.61 17.33
CA GLU A 131 -4.53 9.17 16.01
C GLU A 131 -3.37 8.96 15.02
N LEU A 132 -2.13 9.28 15.43
CA LEU A 132 -0.94 9.00 14.63
C LEU A 132 -0.83 7.50 14.33
N ALA A 133 -1.02 6.65 15.32
CA ALA A 133 -0.93 5.20 15.19
C ALA A 133 -1.98 4.66 14.24
N GLY A 134 -3.21 5.18 14.29
CA GLY A 134 -4.29 4.83 13.37
C GLY A 134 -3.94 5.15 11.92
N VAL A 135 -3.41 6.35 11.64
CA VAL A 135 -2.97 6.72 10.29
C VAL A 135 -1.78 5.88 9.83
N LEU A 136 -0.75 5.70 10.66
CA LEU A 136 0.39 4.85 10.28
C LEU A 136 -0.02 3.40 10.06
N ALA A 137 -0.96 2.87 10.85
CA ALA A 137 -1.48 1.52 10.68
C ALA A 137 -2.31 1.37 9.38
N HIS A 138 -3.05 2.41 8.99
CA HIS A 138 -3.72 2.48 7.69
C HIS A 138 -2.69 2.41 6.54
N GLU A 139 -1.63 3.23 6.59
CA GLU A 139 -0.56 3.20 5.59
C GLU A 139 0.19 1.87 5.55
N ILE A 140 0.48 1.27 6.72
CA ILE A 140 1.06 -0.09 6.81
C ILE A 140 0.15 -1.10 6.09
N SER A 141 -1.17 -0.98 6.23
CA SER A 141 -2.14 -1.88 5.59
C SER A 141 -2.08 -1.81 4.06
N HIS A 142 -1.85 -0.63 3.48
CA HIS A 142 -1.61 -0.49 2.03
C HIS A 142 -0.38 -1.26 1.56
N VAL A 143 0.70 -1.29 2.34
CA VAL A 143 1.90 -2.09 2.04
C VAL A 143 1.63 -3.58 2.18
N LEU A 144 1.01 -4.00 3.28
CA LEU A 144 0.69 -5.42 3.54
C LEU A 144 -0.18 -6.01 2.42
N ARG A 145 -1.18 -5.26 1.99
CA ARG A 145 -2.11 -5.67 0.92
C ARG A 145 -1.62 -5.35 -0.48
N LYS A 146 -0.45 -4.73 -0.59
CA LYS A 146 0.21 -4.37 -1.85
C LYS A 146 -0.71 -3.50 -2.73
N HIS A 147 -1.55 -2.64 -2.16
CA HIS A 147 -2.53 -1.83 -2.90
C HIS A 147 -1.86 -0.97 -3.97
N HIS A 148 -0.78 -0.25 -3.63
CA HIS A 148 -0.02 0.53 -4.61
C HIS A 148 0.60 -0.34 -5.71
N LEU A 149 1.10 -1.52 -5.38
CA LEU A 149 1.66 -2.45 -6.36
C LEU A 149 0.58 -2.94 -7.34
N GLN A 150 -0.61 -3.27 -6.83
CA GLN A 150 -1.74 -3.66 -7.65
C GLN A 150 -2.22 -2.51 -8.54
N ALA A 151 -2.28 -1.28 -8.02
CA ALA A 151 -2.61 -0.09 -8.79
C ALA A 151 -1.57 0.20 -9.88
N ILE A 152 -0.28 0.05 -9.58
CA ILE A 152 0.81 0.13 -10.56
C ILE A 152 0.63 -0.93 -11.64
N LYS A 153 0.37 -2.19 -11.27
CA LYS A 153 0.12 -3.28 -12.21
C LYS A 153 -1.09 -3.01 -13.12
N LYS A 154 -2.18 -2.45 -12.56
CA LYS A 154 -3.39 -2.06 -13.31
C LYS A 154 -3.09 -0.92 -14.31
N GLY A 155 -2.27 0.05 -13.93
CA GLY A 155 -1.90 1.20 -14.76
C GLY A 155 -0.77 0.95 -15.76
N ALA A 156 0.12 0.00 -15.46
CA ALA A 156 1.24 -0.36 -16.33
C ALA A 156 0.77 -1.26 -17.48
N ARG A 157 1.23 -0.96 -18.71
CA ARG A 157 1.06 -1.90 -19.83
C ARG A 157 1.85 -3.18 -19.54
N THR A 158 1.30 -4.34 -19.91
CA THR A 158 1.84 -5.68 -19.62
C THR A 158 3.32 -5.86 -19.97
N GLU A 159 3.80 -5.13 -20.98
CA GLU A 159 5.20 -5.10 -21.43
C GLU A 159 6.19 -4.57 -20.36
N LEU A 160 5.78 -3.60 -19.53
CA LEU A 160 6.61 -3.02 -18.46
C LEU A 160 6.89 -4.02 -17.32
N LEU A 161 5.93 -4.89 -17.02
CA LEU A 161 6.07 -5.91 -15.98
C LEU A 161 6.96 -7.06 -16.43
N SER A 162 6.88 -7.45 -17.71
CA SER A 162 7.75 -8.50 -18.28
C SER A 162 9.21 -8.10 -18.41
N ASP A 163 9.51 -6.80 -18.55
CA ASP A 163 10.88 -6.30 -18.63
C ASP A 163 11.61 -6.34 -17.28
N LEU A 164 10.90 -6.13 -16.16
CA LEU A 164 11.49 -6.21 -14.82
C LEU A 164 11.93 -7.63 -14.43
N ALA A 165 11.15 -8.64 -14.81
CA ALA A 165 11.46 -10.04 -14.54
C ALA A 165 12.74 -10.51 -15.27
N ASN A 166 13.01 -9.98 -16.47
CA ASN A 166 14.23 -10.29 -17.21
C ASN A 166 15.48 -9.58 -16.64
N GLU A 167 15.28 -8.44 -15.97
CA GLU A 167 16.35 -7.53 -15.58
C GLU A 167 16.75 -7.64 -14.09
N ALA A 168 15.86 -8.16 -13.22
CA ALA A 168 16.20 -8.56 -11.85
C ALA A 168 17.37 -9.59 -11.81
N LEU A 169 17.58 -10.31 -12.92
CA LEU A 169 18.68 -11.25 -13.09
C LEU A 169 20.02 -10.59 -13.51
N LYS A 170 20.06 -9.28 -13.86
CA LYS A 170 21.21 -8.70 -14.59
C LYS A 170 22.08 -7.69 -13.87
N GLY A 171 21.73 -7.23 -12.67
CA GLY A 171 22.66 -6.56 -11.74
C GLY A 171 23.37 -5.27 -12.21
N LYS A 172 23.12 -4.18 -11.45
CA LYS A 172 23.92 -2.95 -11.31
C LYS A 172 24.09 -2.06 -12.56
N GLY A 173 23.03 -1.30 -12.83
CA GLY A 173 23.02 -0.08 -13.65
C GLY A 173 21.67 0.63 -13.51
N ALA A 174 21.57 1.90 -13.93
CA ALA A 174 20.29 2.62 -14.00
C ALA A 174 19.36 1.85 -14.94
N ASN A 175 18.38 1.14 -14.39
CA ASN A 175 17.50 0.25 -15.13
C ASN A 175 16.34 1.07 -15.74
N PRO A 176 16.28 1.22 -17.08
CA PRO A 176 15.22 2.00 -17.71
C PRO A 176 13.81 1.45 -17.42
N ALA A 177 13.67 0.13 -17.22
CA ALA A 177 12.39 -0.48 -16.86
C ALA A 177 11.99 -0.15 -15.42
N LEU A 178 12.93 -0.22 -14.46
CA LEU A 178 12.69 0.20 -13.08
C LEU A 178 12.32 1.68 -13.01
N ASN A 179 13.03 2.55 -13.74
CA ASN A 179 12.74 3.98 -13.77
C ASN A 179 11.32 4.26 -14.31
N LYS A 180 10.90 3.57 -15.38
CA LYS A 180 9.53 3.69 -15.88
C LYS A 180 8.50 3.23 -14.86
N LEU A 181 8.78 2.16 -14.11
CA LEU A 181 7.87 1.65 -13.09
C LEU A 181 7.79 2.58 -11.87
N VAL A 182 8.91 3.16 -11.46
CA VAL A 182 8.98 4.18 -10.42
C VAL A 182 8.17 5.43 -10.82
N SER A 183 8.30 5.89 -12.08
CA SER A 183 7.48 6.98 -12.60
C SER A 183 5.98 6.64 -12.63
N ALA A 184 5.61 5.44 -13.07
CA ALA A 184 4.23 4.97 -13.04
C ALA A 184 3.68 4.86 -11.60
N GLY A 185 4.52 4.40 -10.66
CA GLY A 185 4.22 4.39 -9.23
C GLY A 185 3.94 5.76 -8.68
N THR A 186 4.75 6.75 -9.04
CA THR A 186 4.54 8.15 -8.63
C THR A 186 3.20 8.68 -9.15
N GLU A 187 2.77 8.28 -10.35
CA GLU A 187 1.48 8.69 -10.91
C GLU A 187 0.26 8.11 -10.16
N VAL A 188 0.38 6.91 -9.56
CA VAL A 188 -0.69 6.34 -8.72
C VAL A 188 -1.04 7.25 -7.55
N TYR A 189 -0.05 7.88 -6.91
CA TYR A 189 -0.28 8.85 -5.83
C TYR A 189 -0.94 10.15 -6.30
N ALA A 190 -0.96 10.43 -7.61
CA ALA A 190 -1.73 11.53 -8.14
C ALA A 190 -3.18 11.11 -8.48
N ARG A 191 -3.47 9.81 -8.65
CA ARG A 191 -4.78 9.30 -9.06
C ARG A 191 -5.62 8.76 -7.90
N GLY A 192 -4.98 8.28 -6.83
CA GLY A 192 -5.62 7.63 -5.70
C GLY A 192 -5.82 6.12 -5.89
N LEU A 193 -6.29 5.47 -4.84
CA LEU A 193 -6.58 4.02 -4.81
C LEU A 193 -8.08 3.73 -4.93
N ASP A 194 -8.41 2.45 -5.13
CA ASP A 194 -9.80 2.01 -5.21
C ASP A 194 -10.48 2.15 -3.82
N LYS A 195 -11.77 2.49 -3.79
CA LYS A 195 -12.55 2.63 -2.54
C LYS A 195 -12.52 1.36 -1.66
N SER A 196 -12.44 0.19 -2.29
CA SER A 196 -12.31 -1.09 -1.58
C SER A 196 -10.99 -1.22 -0.84
N ASP A 197 -9.92 -0.70 -1.43
CA ASP A 197 -8.55 -0.76 -0.90
C ASP A 197 -8.44 0.15 0.33
N GLU A 198 -9.06 1.33 0.27
CA GLU A 198 -9.18 2.26 1.40
C GLU A 198 -9.93 1.65 2.59
N PHE A 199 -11.10 1.07 2.32
CA PHE A 199 -11.89 0.47 3.39
C PHE A 199 -11.20 -0.79 3.95
N GLU A 200 -10.48 -1.54 3.12
CA GLU A 200 -9.66 -2.65 3.60
C GLU A 200 -8.52 -2.18 4.51
N ALA A 201 -7.83 -1.10 4.12
CA ALA A 201 -6.79 -0.48 4.93
C ALA A 201 -7.33 0.12 6.24
N ASP A 202 -8.54 0.68 6.24
CA ASP A 202 -9.23 1.14 7.46
C ASP A 202 -9.42 0.05 8.49
N ARG A 203 -10.03 -1.06 8.08
CA ARG A 203 -10.31 -2.20 8.98
C ARG A 203 -9.04 -2.77 9.56
N MET A 204 -8.04 -2.98 8.71
CA MET A 204 -6.74 -3.51 9.13
C MET A 204 -6.01 -2.50 10.02
N GLY A 205 -6.06 -1.21 9.71
CA GLY A 205 -5.45 -0.14 10.47
C GLY A 205 -5.95 -0.10 11.92
N VAL A 206 -7.28 -0.15 12.11
CA VAL A 206 -7.89 -0.21 13.45
C VAL A 206 -7.41 -1.45 14.22
N VAL A 207 -7.37 -2.62 13.57
CA VAL A 207 -6.90 -3.87 14.21
C VAL A 207 -5.42 -3.79 14.59
N ILE A 208 -4.57 -3.27 13.70
CA ILE A 208 -3.13 -3.14 13.94
C ILE A 208 -2.87 -2.15 15.09
N ALA A 209 -3.56 -1.01 15.11
CA ALA A 209 -3.47 -0.02 16.19
C ALA A 209 -3.88 -0.63 17.54
N ALA A 210 -5.03 -1.32 17.59
CA ALA A 210 -5.52 -1.98 18.80
C ALA A 210 -4.55 -3.08 19.29
N ARG A 211 -3.99 -3.88 18.38
CA ARG A 211 -2.95 -4.89 18.70
C ARG A 211 -1.67 -4.25 19.21
N GLY A 212 -1.33 -3.06 18.71
CA GLY A 212 -0.23 -2.23 19.19
C GLY A 212 -0.48 -1.60 20.57
N GLY A 213 -1.68 -1.76 21.14
CA GLY A 213 -2.02 -1.21 22.45
C GLY A 213 -2.53 0.23 22.42
N TYR A 214 -2.89 0.77 21.25
CA TYR A 214 -3.45 2.11 21.10
C TYR A 214 -4.97 2.07 21.05
N ASP A 215 -5.60 3.15 21.51
CA ASP A 215 -7.04 3.36 21.35
C ASP A 215 -7.48 3.09 19.88
N PRO A 216 -8.37 2.10 19.63
CA PRO A 216 -8.82 1.74 18.29
C PRO A 216 -9.59 2.87 17.59
N TYR A 217 -10.08 3.87 18.32
CA TYR A 217 -10.83 5.01 17.79
C TYR A 217 -9.94 6.12 17.23
N GLY A 218 -8.61 5.98 17.29
CA GLY A 218 -7.67 6.97 16.74
C GLY A 218 -7.85 7.27 15.25
N LEU A 219 -7.96 6.25 14.38
CA LEU A 219 -8.20 6.46 12.95
C LEU A 219 -9.58 7.12 12.69
N PRO A 220 -10.71 6.63 13.26
CA PRO A 220 -11.99 7.33 13.20
C PRO A 220 -11.93 8.80 13.62
N ALA A 221 -11.19 9.13 14.68
CA ALA A 221 -11.03 10.51 15.15
C ALA A 221 -10.31 11.40 14.12
N VAL A 222 -9.26 10.89 13.45
CA VAL A 222 -8.61 11.61 12.35
C VAL A 222 -9.58 11.81 11.18
N LEU A 223 -10.29 10.76 10.76
CA LEU A 223 -11.25 10.87 9.66
C LEU A 223 -12.37 11.90 9.94
N GLN A 224 -12.85 11.98 11.19
CA GLN A 224 -13.79 13.01 11.63
C GLN A 224 -13.17 14.41 11.58
N THR A 225 -11.93 14.56 12.04
CA THR A 225 -11.18 15.82 11.97
C THR A 225 -11.05 16.29 10.52
N LEU A 226 -10.63 15.40 9.62
CA LEU A 226 -10.49 15.70 8.19
C LEU A 226 -11.82 16.01 7.50
N GLN A 227 -12.91 15.34 7.89
CA GLN A 227 -14.26 15.63 7.38
C GLN A 227 -14.73 17.04 7.76
N SER A 228 -14.24 17.59 8.87
CA SER A 228 -14.59 18.95 9.33
C SER A 228 -13.83 20.07 8.59
N ILE A 229 -12.74 19.73 7.89
CA ILE A 229 -11.98 20.70 7.09
C ILE A 229 -12.76 21.05 5.83
N ASN A 230 -12.76 22.33 5.44
CA ASN A 230 -13.39 22.79 4.21
C ASN A 230 -12.78 22.04 3.00
N PRO A 231 -13.55 21.30 2.19
CA PRO A 231 -13.02 20.58 1.02
C PRO A 231 -12.40 21.49 -0.06
N SER A 232 -12.65 22.80 0.00
CA SER A 232 -12.05 23.80 -0.88
C SER A 232 -10.70 24.34 -0.36
N ASP A 233 -10.27 23.96 0.84
CA ASP A 233 -8.95 24.29 1.36
C ASP A 233 -7.88 23.54 0.55
N SER A 234 -6.88 24.27 0.06
CA SER A 234 -5.84 23.67 -0.79
C SER A 234 -5.00 22.63 -0.04
N SER A 235 -4.85 22.75 1.28
CA SER A 235 -4.04 21.82 2.08
C SER A 235 -4.59 20.40 2.10
N VAL A 236 -5.89 20.20 1.88
CA VAL A 236 -6.55 18.88 1.86
C VAL A 236 -6.85 18.38 0.44
N ALA A 237 -6.54 19.18 -0.58
CA ALA A 237 -6.86 18.86 -1.97
C ALA A 237 -6.23 17.54 -2.43
N LEU A 238 -4.98 17.28 -2.02
CA LEU A 238 -4.29 16.03 -2.35
C LEU A 238 -4.90 14.83 -1.61
N MET A 239 -5.19 14.95 -0.32
CA MET A 239 -5.81 13.88 0.46
C MET A 239 -7.18 13.49 -0.06
N PHE A 240 -8.06 14.45 -0.39
CA PHE A 240 -9.37 14.12 -0.97
C PHE A 240 -9.27 13.53 -2.37
N LYS A 241 -8.15 13.74 -3.06
CA LYS A 241 -7.86 13.14 -4.36
C LYS A 241 -7.34 11.72 -4.21
N THR A 242 -6.47 11.47 -3.22
CA THR A 242 -5.86 10.15 -3.01
C THR A 242 -6.74 9.19 -2.21
N HIS A 243 -7.60 9.74 -1.33
CA HIS A 243 -8.47 9.01 -0.42
C HIS A 243 -9.94 9.47 -0.56
N PRO A 244 -10.82 8.70 -1.22
CA PRO A 244 -12.21 9.07 -1.45
C PRO A 244 -13.10 9.12 -0.18
N ALA A 245 -14.24 9.82 -0.32
CA ALA A 245 -15.29 10.14 0.66
C ALA A 245 -15.15 9.58 2.10
N LEU A 246 -14.57 10.39 2.98
CA LEU A 246 -14.39 10.12 4.41
C LEU A 246 -15.69 9.72 5.14
N ALA A 247 -16.84 10.26 4.71
CA ALA A 247 -18.14 9.94 5.31
C ALA A 247 -18.54 8.47 5.15
N ASP A 248 -18.29 7.89 3.97
CA ASP A 248 -18.59 6.49 3.70
C ASP A 248 -17.69 5.58 4.54
N ARG A 249 -16.38 5.91 4.60
CA ARG A 249 -15.38 5.20 5.41
C ARG A 249 -15.74 5.21 6.90
N LEU A 250 -16.11 6.38 7.44
CA LEU A 250 -16.58 6.51 8.82
C LEU A 250 -17.82 5.66 9.09
N SER A 251 -18.82 5.68 8.21
CA SER A 251 -20.04 4.87 8.38
C SER A 251 -19.75 3.36 8.33
N LEU A 252 -18.80 2.94 7.50
CA LEU A 252 -18.42 1.54 7.39
C LEU A 252 -17.61 1.09 8.62
N LEU A 253 -16.67 1.90 9.09
CA LEU A 253 -15.91 1.65 10.32
C LEU A 253 -16.82 1.58 11.54
N ASP A 254 -17.77 2.52 11.69
CA ASP A 254 -18.73 2.52 12.80
C ASP A 254 -19.51 1.19 12.89
N LYS A 255 -20.02 0.71 11.75
CA LYS A 255 -20.74 -0.57 11.67
C LYS A 255 -19.86 -1.76 12.06
N GLU A 256 -18.60 -1.75 11.67
CA GLU A 256 -17.68 -2.86 11.92
C GLU A 256 -17.11 -2.86 13.34
N MET A 257 -16.86 -1.67 13.89
CA MET A 257 -16.29 -1.51 15.22
C MET A 257 -17.34 -1.73 16.33
N THR A 258 -18.61 -1.45 16.06
CA THR A 258 -19.70 -1.58 17.03
C THR A 258 -19.73 -2.98 17.67
N GLY A 259 -19.53 -3.03 18.99
CA GLY A 259 -19.56 -4.26 19.78
C GLY A 259 -18.32 -5.15 19.67
N GLN A 260 -17.35 -4.83 18.81
CA GLN A 260 -16.12 -5.62 18.63
C GLN A 260 -14.96 -5.12 19.50
N PHE A 261 -14.89 -3.80 19.72
CA PHE A 261 -13.75 -3.17 20.38
C PHE A 261 -13.97 -2.79 21.84
N GLY A 262 -15.12 -3.10 22.44
CA GLY A 262 -15.43 -2.76 23.85
C GLY A 262 -14.41 -3.24 24.89
N LYS A 263 -13.66 -4.31 24.58
CA LYS A 263 -12.56 -4.80 25.44
C LYS A 263 -11.29 -3.92 25.40
N PHE A 264 -11.21 -3.01 24.44
CA PHE A 264 -10.10 -2.11 24.19
C PHE A 264 -10.40 -0.66 24.58
N ASP A 265 -11.59 -0.36 25.12
CA ASP A 265 -12.03 1.00 25.50
C ASP A 265 -11.11 1.71 26.50
N ASN A 266 -10.26 0.96 27.22
CA ASN A 266 -9.30 1.52 28.18
C ASN A 266 -7.87 1.64 27.62
N GLN A 267 -7.64 1.34 26.34
CA GLN A 267 -6.34 1.56 25.72
C GLN A 267 -6.06 3.07 25.63
N PRO A 268 -4.81 3.49 25.88
CA PRO A 268 -4.50 4.91 25.99
C PRO A 268 -4.41 5.60 24.62
N ASP A 269 -4.77 6.88 24.60
CA ASP A 269 -4.58 7.80 23.47
C ASP A 269 -3.14 8.37 23.39
N LEU A 270 -2.47 8.43 24.55
CA LEU A 270 -1.11 8.91 24.76
C LEU A 270 -0.86 10.35 24.27
N ALA A 271 -1.89 11.21 24.34
CA ALA A 271 -1.80 12.61 23.94
C ALA A 271 -0.63 13.40 24.58
N PRO A 272 -0.31 13.26 25.89
CA PRO A 272 0.84 13.96 26.46
C PRO A 272 2.17 13.57 25.81
N ARG A 273 2.36 12.29 25.47
CA ARG A 273 3.59 11.78 24.83
C ARG A 273 3.72 12.32 23.41
N PHE A 274 2.60 12.40 22.69
CA PHE A 274 2.52 12.98 21.35
C PHE A 274 2.99 14.43 21.31
N PHE A 275 2.38 15.30 22.11
CA PHE A 275 2.74 16.71 22.16
C PHE A 275 4.18 16.95 22.62
N GLN A 276 4.64 16.20 23.62
CA GLN A 276 6.03 16.26 24.10
C GLN A 276 7.02 15.91 22.98
N ALA A 277 6.76 14.85 22.22
CA ALA A 277 7.67 14.39 21.18
C ALA A 277 7.77 15.33 19.98
N LEU A 278 6.68 16.08 19.69
CA LEU A 278 6.64 17.04 18.59
C LEU A 278 7.13 18.44 18.97
N GLY A 279 7.46 18.67 20.25
CA GLY A 279 7.84 19.99 20.75
C GLY A 279 6.70 21.02 20.70
N ALA A 280 5.45 20.55 20.57
CA ALA A 280 4.26 21.39 20.57
C ALA A 280 3.67 21.38 21.99
N GLY A 281 3.55 22.55 22.63
CA GLY A 281 2.74 22.67 23.84
C GLY A 281 1.26 22.42 23.49
N LYS A 282 0.50 21.78 24.39
CA LYS A 282 -0.97 21.74 24.26
C LYS A 282 -1.47 23.19 24.09
N LYS A 283 -2.15 23.47 22.98
CA LYS A 283 -2.94 24.70 22.86
C LYS A 283 -4.18 24.60 23.74
#